data_AF-A0A958GBQ7-F1
#
_entry.id   AF-A0A958GBQ7-F1
#
_cell.length_a   1.000
_cell.length_b   1.000
_cell.length_c   1.000
_cell.angle_alpha   90.00
_cell.angle_beta   90.00
_cell.angle_gamma   90.00
#
_symmetry.space_group_name_H-M   'P 1'
#
loop_
_entity.id
_entity.type
_entity.pdbx_description
1 polymer ?
#
loop_
_entity_poly.entity_id
_entity_poly.type
_entity_poly.pdbx_seq_one_letter_code
_entity_poly.pdbx_strand_id
1 'polypeptide(L)'
;MRTKLWVLVLAIGAFVIITWAALPGDSTATSAMPPGSSKPTVLIVYYSLSGNTEAMARGVAAGAETVAGVEVVLKTVDKVTSADLEKAEGIIIGSPTYYANMAAPVKQMIDDWYFQKITLFDKIGGAFATGGGRTAGRETVVNSLLLAMLNNGMIVV
;
A
#
# COMPACT_ATOMS: atom_id res chain seq x y z
N MET A 1 -23.39 34.40 -29.54
CA MET A 1 -22.23 33.49 -29.36
C MET A 1 -22.07 32.91 -27.95
N ARG A 2 -22.63 33.50 -26.89
CA ARG A 2 -22.47 33.00 -25.50
C ARG A 2 -23.28 31.74 -25.14
N THR A 3 -24.39 31.46 -25.81
CA THR A 3 -25.26 30.30 -25.49
C THR A 3 -24.68 28.95 -25.95
N LYS A 4 -23.87 28.93 -27.01
CA LYS A 4 -23.23 27.70 -27.51
C LYS A 4 -22.08 27.21 -26.62
N LEU A 5 -21.44 28.10 -25.86
CA LEU A 5 -20.32 27.76 -24.98
C LEU A 5 -20.78 27.02 -23.71
N TRP A 6 -21.93 27.39 -23.15
CA TRP A 6 -22.51 26.71 -21.97
C TRP A 6 -22.97 25.28 -22.27
N VAL A 7 -23.50 25.04 -23.47
CA VAL A 7 -23.89 23.69 -23.92
C VAL A 7 -22.65 22.79 -24.08
N LEU A 8 -21.53 23.35 -24.57
CA LEU A 8 -20.27 22.60 -24.71
C LEU A 8 -19.66 22.26 -23.34
N VAL A 9 -19.70 23.19 -22.37
CA VAL A 9 -19.19 22.95 -21.00
C VAL A 9 -20.03 21.89 -20.27
N LEU A 10 -21.35 21.91 -20.42
CA LEU A 10 -22.23 20.86 -19.87
C LEU A 10 -22.03 19.51 -20.56
N ALA A 11 -21.81 19.49 -21.88
CA ALA A 11 -21.55 18.25 -22.62
C ALA A 11 -20.22 17.59 -22.23
N ILE A 12 -19.17 18.39 -21.97
CA ILE A 12 -17.87 17.89 -21.50
C ILE A 12 -17.97 17.40 -20.04
N GLY A 13 -18.72 18.10 -19.19
CA GLY A 13 -18.94 17.69 -17.80
C GLY A 13 -19.73 16.38 -17.66
N ALA A 14 -20.72 16.15 -18.52
CA ALA A 14 -21.50 14.90 -18.52
C ALA A 14 -20.69 13.70 -19.02
N PHE A 15 -19.74 13.90 -19.94
CA PHE A 15 -18.91 12.82 -20.48
C PHE A 15 -17.90 12.27 -19.45
N VAL A 16 -17.38 13.13 -18.57
CA VAL A 16 -16.45 12.71 -17.49
C VAL A 16 -17.18 11.86 -16.44
N ILE A 17 -18.44 12.16 -16.14
CA ILE A 17 -19.24 11.43 -15.14
C ILE A 17 -19.65 10.04 -15.65
N ILE A 18 -19.99 9.91 -16.94
CA ILE A 18 -20.43 8.63 -17.51
C ILE A 18 -19.27 7.62 -17.61
N THR A 19 -18.03 8.09 -17.76
CA THR A 19 -16.87 7.20 -17.86
C THR A 19 -16.42 6.60 -16.51
N TRP A 20 -16.78 7.24 -15.38
CA TRP A 20 -16.48 6.72 -14.04
C TRP A 20 -17.48 5.63 -13.57
N ALA A 21 -18.69 5.61 -14.14
CA ALA A 21 -19.75 4.69 -13.73
C ALA A 21 -19.70 3.30 -14.39
N ALA A 22 -18.77 3.06 -15.33
CA ALA A 22 -18.76 1.87 -16.18
C ALA A 22 -17.44 1.06 -16.14
N LEU A 23 -16.75 1.07 -14.99
CA LEU A 23 -15.70 0.08 -14.75
C LEU A 23 -16.35 -1.20 -14.17
N PRO A 24 -16.33 -2.34 -14.88
CA PRO A 24 -16.75 -3.61 -14.31
C PRO A 24 -15.69 -4.10 -13.30
N GLY A 25 -16.08 -4.15 -12.02
CA GLY A 25 -15.27 -4.62 -10.87
C GLY A 25 -15.06 -3.48 -9.89
N ASP A 26 -15.56 -3.46 -8.66
CA ASP A 26 -15.97 -4.51 -7.73
C ASP A 26 -17.01 -3.88 -6.77
N SER A 27 -18.20 -4.47 -6.69
CA SER A 27 -19.19 -4.14 -5.65
C SER A 27 -19.77 -5.40 -4.99
N THR A 28 -19.00 -6.49 -4.99
CA THR A 28 -19.41 -7.76 -4.38
C THR A 28 -18.47 -8.26 -3.29
N ALA A 29 -17.47 -7.48 -2.87
CA ALA A 29 -16.87 -7.69 -1.56
C ALA A 29 -17.82 -7.17 -0.46
N THR A 30 -18.90 -7.91 -0.21
CA THR A 30 -19.30 -8.13 1.19
C THR A 30 -18.26 -9.11 1.75
N SER A 31 -17.04 -8.64 2.00
CA SER A 31 -16.05 -9.43 2.74
C SER A 31 -16.32 -9.23 4.22
N ALA A 32 -17.33 -9.98 4.71
CA ALA A 32 -17.26 -10.45 6.07
C ALA A 32 -15.82 -10.89 6.34
N MET A 33 -15.20 -10.30 7.36
CA MET A 33 -13.89 -10.68 7.88
C MET A 33 -13.75 -12.21 7.79
N PRO A 34 -12.76 -12.75 7.05
CA PRO A 34 -12.68 -14.19 6.84
C PRO A 34 -12.67 -14.88 8.21
N PRO A 35 -13.68 -15.73 8.52
CA PRO A 35 -13.72 -16.43 9.78
C PRO A 35 -12.66 -17.53 9.73
N GLY A 36 -11.48 -17.23 10.27
CA GLY A 36 -10.34 -18.14 10.27
C GLY A 36 -9.51 -17.92 11.53
N SER A 37 -9.84 -18.68 12.57
CA SER A 37 -9.13 -18.81 13.85
C SER A 37 -7.62 -19.12 13.66
N SER A 38 -6.82 -18.09 13.42
CA SER A 38 -5.38 -18.09 13.66
C SER A 38 -4.94 -16.67 14.00
N LYS A 39 -3.83 -16.52 14.72
CA LYS A 39 -3.37 -15.24 15.26
C LYS A 39 -3.27 -14.17 14.15
N PRO A 40 -3.74 -12.92 14.37
CA PRO A 40 -3.60 -11.83 13.41
C PRO A 40 -2.14 -11.70 12.96
N THR A 41 -1.90 -11.79 11.65
CA THR A 41 -0.54 -11.77 11.08
C THR A 41 -0.22 -10.38 10.54
N VAL A 42 0.87 -9.78 11.03
CA VAL A 42 1.42 -8.51 10.53
C VAL A 42 2.67 -8.81 9.72
N LEU A 43 2.58 -8.55 8.41
CA LEU A 43 3.70 -8.66 7.48
C LEU A 43 4.42 -7.32 7.38
N ILE A 44 5.70 -7.30 7.77
CA ILE A 44 6.58 -6.16 7.62
C ILE A 44 7.52 -6.46 6.44
N VAL A 45 7.34 -5.70 5.38
CA VAL A 45 8.17 -5.78 4.17
C VAL A 45 9.10 -4.59 4.12
N TYR A 46 10.37 -4.80 3.82
CA TYR A 46 11.28 -3.69 3.61
C TYR A 46 12.33 -3.96 2.53
N TYR A 47 12.89 -2.89 2.00
CA TYR A 47 14.11 -2.95 1.21
C TYR A 47 15.22 -2.18 1.94
N SER A 48 16.46 -2.69 1.92
CA SER A 48 17.60 -1.97 2.48
C SER A 48 18.87 -2.23 1.67
N LEU A 49 19.65 -1.17 1.42
CA LEU A 49 20.96 -1.27 0.79
C LEU A 49 22.08 -1.23 1.82
N SER A 50 22.04 -0.27 2.76
CA SER A 50 23.07 -0.04 3.79
C SER A 50 22.68 -0.53 5.19
N GLY A 51 21.54 -1.20 5.34
CA GLY A 51 21.05 -1.73 6.62
C GLY A 51 20.26 -0.73 7.49
N ASN A 52 20.21 0.56 7.13
CA ASN A 52 19.45 1.56 7.92
C ASN A 52 17.94 1.26 7.95
N THR A 53 17.36 0.93 6.78
CA THR A 53 15.94 0.54 6.69
C THR A 53 15.68 -0.78 7.40
N GLU A 54 16.63 -1.72 7.34
CA GLU A 54 16.53 -2.98 8.07
C GLU A 54 16.49 -2.74 9.58
N ALA A 55 17.37 -1.89 10.12
CA ALA A 55 17.37 -1.54 11.53
C ALA A 55 16.03 -0.93 11.98
N MET A 56 15.45 -0.05 11.15
CA MET A 56 14.12 0.50 11.40
C MET A 56 13.03 -0.59 11.32
N ALA A 57 13.08 -1.47 10.31
CA ALA A 57 12.12 -2.56 10.15
C ALA A 57 12.15 -3.52 11.34
N ARG A 58 13.34 -3.83 11.88
CA ARG A 58 13.52 -4.60 13.11
C ARG A 58 12.92 -3.89 14.33
N GLY A 59 13.06 -2.57 14.42
CA GLY A 59 12.42 -1.77 15.46
C GLY A 59 10.89 -1.82 15.39
N VAL A 60 10.32 -1.72 14.18
CA VAL A 60 8.88 -1.89 13.95
C VAL A 60 8.43 -3.31 14.32
N ALA A 61 9.19 -4.33 13.91
CA ALA A 61 8.91 -5.73 14.25
C ALA A 61 8.92 -5.96 15.77
N ALA A 62 9.95 -5.49 16.46
CA ALA A 62 10.04 -5.58 17.92
C ALA A 62 8.85 -4.87 18.60
N GLY A 63 8.42 -3.72 18.08
CA GLY A 63 7.23 -3.02 18.56
C GLY A 63 5.94 -3.84 18.36
N ALA A 64 5.74 -4.42 17.18
CA ALA A 64 4.58 -5.25 16.87
C ALA A 64 4.55 -6.55 17.72
N GLU A 65 5.71 -7.14 17.99
CA GLU A 65 5.86 -8.34 18.83
C GLU A 65 5.46 -8.12 20.29
N THR A 66 5.44 -6.86 20.77
CA THR A 66 4.97 -6.55 22.13
C THR A 66 3.46 -6.75 22.30
N VAL A 67 2.70 -6.79 21.21
CA VAL A 67 1.24 -6.95 21.23
C VAL A 67 0.89 -8.43 21.31
N ALA A 68 0.29 -8.84 22.42
CA ALA A 68 -0.09 -10.23 22.66
C ALA A 68 -1.07 -10.73 21.58
N GLY A 69 -0.77 -11.90 21.02
CA GLY A 69 -1.64 -12.55 20.04
C GLY A 69 -1.37 -12.19 18.58
N VAL A 70 -0.41 -11.32 18.28
CA VAL A 70 0.00 -10.98 16.91
C VAL A 70 1.16 -11.87 16.46
N GLU A 71 1.08 -12.40 15.24
CA GLU A 71 2.22 -13.05 14.55
C GLU A 71 2.91 -12.00 13.67
N VAL A 72 4.21 -11.78 13.89
CA VAL A 72 4.98 -10.80 13.10
C VAL A 72 5.87 -11.54 12.11
N VAL A 73 5.76 -11.17 10.84
CA VAL A 73 6.59 -11.73 9.75
C VAL A 73 7.40 -10.61 9.15
N LEU A 74 8.73 -10.66 9.30
CA LEU A 74 9.65 -9.67 8.74
C LEU A 74 10.34 -10.24 7.50
N LYS A 75 10.15 -9.62 6.33
CA LYS A 75 10.71 -10.07 5.06
C LYS A 75 11.30 -8.92 4.24
N THR A 76 12.32 -9.25 3.45
CA THR A 76 12.83 -8.36 2.41
C THR A 76 11.95 -8.47 1.16
N VAL A 77 11.86 -7.40 0.36
CA VAL A 77 10.99 -7.34 -0.83
C VAL A 77 11.17 -8.54 -1.79
N ASP A 78 12.40 -9.01 -1.98
CA ASP A 78 12.74 -10.16 -2.85
C ASP A 78 12.22 -11.51 -2.34
N LYS A 79 11.85 -11.61 -1.07
CA LYS A 79 11.38 -12.85 -0.42
C LYS A 79 9.88 -12.85 -0.15
N VAL A 80 9.17 -11.79 -0.52
CA VAL A 80 7.71 -11.70 -0.35
C VAL A 80 7.05 -12.53 -1.43
N THR A 81 6.15 -13.41 -1.00
CA THR A 81 5.34 -14.22 -1.89
C THR A 81 3.88 -13.77 -1.85
N SER A 82 3.10 -14.10 -2.88
CA SER A 82 1.66 -13.81 -2.92
C SER A 82 0.92 -14.41 -1.72
N ALA A 83 1.33 -15.61 -1.28
CA ALA A 83 0.77 -16.26 -0.10
C ALA A 83 1.00 -15.47 1.21
N ASP A 84 2.12 -14.76 1.32
CA ASP A 84 2.39 -13.90 2.49
C ASP A 84 1.41 -12.72 2.54
N LEU A 85 1.14 -12.12 1.37
CA LEU A 85 0.22 -10.99 1.23
C LEU A 85 -1.23 -11.41 1.51
N GLU A 86 -1.62 -12.61 1.07
CA GLU A 86 -2.93 -13.18 1.35
C GLU A 86 -3.13 -13.50 2.84
N LYS A 87 -2.13 -14.12 3.49
CA LYS A 87 -2.19 -14.47 4.92
C LYS A 87 -2.16 -13.24 5.83
N ALA A 88 -1.49 -12.16 5.42
CA ALA A 88 -1.34 -10.97 6.24
C ALA A 88 -2.66 -10.21 6.43
N GLU A 89 -3.00 -9.86 7.67
CA GLU A 89 -4.11 -8.96 7.99
C GLU A 89 -3.65 -7.50 8.04
N GLY A 90 -2.39 -7.29 8.43
CA GLY A 90 -1.70 -6.00 8.38
C GLY A 90 -0.43 -6.09 7.56
N ILE A 91 -0.18 -5.08 6.72
CA ILE A 91 1.01 -4.98 5.87
C ILE A 91 1.68 -3.64 6.15
N ILE A 92 2.93 -3.68 6.59
CA ILE A 92 3.77 -2.50 6.82
C ILE A 92 4.90 -2.50 5.79
N ILE A 93 5.04 -1.43 5.01
CA ILE A 93 6.07 -1.33 3.97
C ILE A 93 7.12 -0.27 4.31
N GLY A 94 8.37 -0.70 4.25
CA GLY A 94 9.56 0.10 4.49
C GLY A 94 10.40 0.33 3.24
N SER A 95 10.74 1.59 2.96
CA SER A 95 11.65 1.93 1.86
C SER A 95 12.73 2.92 2.27
N PRO A 96 13.98 2.79 1.76
CA PRO A 96 14.88 3.92 1.75
C PRO A 96 14.37 4.97 0.77
N THR A 97 14.84 6.20 0.94
CA THR A 97 14.47 7.32 0.08
C THR A 97 15.51 7.53 -1.00
N TYR A 98 15.10 7.39 -2.26
CA TYR A 98 15.91 7.68 -3.45
C TYR A 98 15.26 8.81 -4.23
N TYR A 99 15.89 10.00 -4.21
CA TYR A 99 15.36 11.22 -4.84
C TYR A 99 13.88 11.51 -4.49
N ALA A 100 13.56 11.50 -3.19
CA ALA A 100 12.20 11.68 -2.66
C ALA A 100 11.19 10.61 -3.15
N ASN A 101 11.67 9.48 -3.65
CA ASN A 101 10.86 8.36 -4.11
C ASN A 101 11.24 7.06 -3.38
N MET A 102 10.33 6.10 -3.39
CA MET A 102 10.59 4.76 -2.88
C MET A 102 11.64 4.04 -3.75
N ALA A 103 12.24 3.00 -3.19
CA ALA A 103 13.20 2.19 -3.93
C ALA A 103 12.52 1.44 -5.07
N ALA A 104 13.21 1.33 -6.22
CA ALA A 104 12.70 0.64 -7.38
C ALA A 104 12.17 -0.78 -7.08
N PRO A 105 12.84 -1.62 -6.26
CA PRO A 105 12.30 -2.94 -5.90
C PRO A 105 10.97 -2.87 -5.15
N VAL A 106 10.79 -1.89 -4.25
CA VAL A 106 9.53 -1.70 -3.51
C VAL A 106 8.42 -1.30 -4.47
N LYS A 107 8.70 -0.38 -5.39
CA LYS A 107 7.73 0.04 -6.41
C LYS A 107 7.34 -1.12 -7.33
N GLN A 108 8.32 -1.92 -7.75
CA GLN A 108 8.08 -3.09 -8.60
C GLN A 108 7.17 -4.11 -7.90
N MET A 109 7.44 -4.42 -6.63
CA MET A 109 6.58 -5.33 -5.85
C MET A 109 5.12 -4.83 -5.79
N ILE A 110 4.92 -3.52 -5.57
CA ILE A 110 3.59 -2.92 -5.53
C ILE A 110 2.89 -3.02 -6.90
N ASP A 111 3.62 -2.75 -7.98
CA ASP A 111 3.08 -2.85 -9.34
C ASP A 111 2.68 -4.28 -9.70
N ASP A 112 3.44 -5.25 -9.20
CA ASP A 112 3.19 -6.68 -9.44
C ASP A 112 1.92 -7.19 -8.75
N TRP A 113 1.44 -6.54 -7.67
CA TRP A 113 0.22 -6.96 -6.95
C TRP A 113 -1.02 -7.01 -7.86
N TYR A 114 -1.17 -6.03 -8.76
CA TYR A 114 -2.28 -6.00 -9.71
C TYR A 114 -2.23 -7.21 -10.66
N PHE A 115 -1.03 -7.54 -11.16
CA PHE A 115 -0.84 -8.67 -12.07
C PHE A 115 -1.01 -10.03 -11.37
N GLN A 116 -0.74 -10.09 -10.07
CA GLN A 116 -0.94 -11.28 -9.25
C GLN A 116 -2.42 -11.52 -8.87
N LYS A 117 -3.34 -10.60 -9.20
CA LYS A 117 -4.78 -10.66 -8.88
C LYS A 117 -5.06 -10.87 -7.38
N ILE A 118 -4.20 -10.35 -6.53
CA ILE A 118 -4.36 -10.44 -5.07
C ILE A 118 -5.32 -9.34 -4.63
N THR A 119 -6.34 -9.69 -3.84
CA THR A 119 -7.22 -8.73 -3.20
C THR A 119 -6.62 -8.30 -1.87
N LEU A 120 -6.18 -7.03 -1.79
CA LEU A 120 -5.68 -6.42 -0.55
C LEU A 120 -6.75 -5.57 0.16
N PHE A 121 -8.01 -5.74 -0.24
CA PHE A 121 -9.14 -5.01 0.31
C PHE A 121 -9.30 -5.28 1.82
N ASP A 122 -9.66 -4.25 2.58
CA ASP A 122 -9.85 -4.26 4.05
C ASP A 122 -8.60 -4.62 4.89
N LYS A 123 -7.44 -4.84 4.27
CA LYS A 123 -6.18 -5.07 5.01
C LYS A 123 -5.65 -3.76 5.58
N ILE A 124 -5.03 -3.83 6.76
CA ILE A 124 -4.44 -2.66 7.41
C ILE A 124 -3.09 -2.35 6.77
N GLY A 125 -2.86 -1.09 6.39
CA GLY A 125 -1.63 -0.60 5.76
C GLY A 125 -0.86 0.35 6.66
N GLY A 126 0.46 0.18 6.74
CA GLY A 126 1.38 1.12 7.39
C GLY A 126 2.62 1.36 6.55
N ALA A 127 3.25 2.54 6.68
CA ALA A 127 4.46 2.85 5.91
C ALA A 127 5.53 3.50 6.78
N PHE A 128 6.79 3.20 6.47
CA PHE A 128 7.94 3.90 7.05
C PHE A 128 9.03 4.14 6.00
N ALA A 129 9.83 5.18 6.22
CA ALA A 129 10.92 5.52 5.31
C ALA A 129 12.18 5.94 6.06
N THR A 130 13.33 5.56 5.49
CA THR A 130 14.65 6.03 5.92
C THR A 130 15.27 6.94 4.85
N GLY A 131 16.17 7.83 5.23
CA GLY A 131 16.80 8.78 4.33
C GLY A 131 18.09 9.35 4.92
N GLY A 132 18.97 9.86 4.06
CA GLY A 132 20.31 10.33 4.46
C GLY A 132 20.34 11.64 5.25
N GLY A 133 19.20 12.30 5.44
CA GLY A 133 19.09 13.58 6.14
C GLY A 133 17.66 13.86 6.57
N ARG A 134 17.48 14.91 7.40
CA ARG A 134 16.17 15.27 7.95
C ARG A 134 15.15 15.56 6.87
N THR A 135 15.53 16.32 5.85
CA THR A 135 14.72 16.77 4.70
C THR A 135 14.93 15.92 3.44
N ALA A 136 15.39 14.68 3.59
CA ALA A 136 15.74 13.83 2.45
C ALA A 136 14.52 13.30 1.64
N GLY A 137 13.31 13.83 1.87
CA GLY A 137 12.08 13.42 1.17
C GLY A 137 11.40 12.18 1.75
N ARG A 138 11.67 11.82 3.01
CA ARG A 138 11.08 10.63 3.66
C ARG A 138 9.56 10.73 3.76
N GLU A 139 9.07 11.93 3.99
CA GLU A 139 7.65 12.27 4.07
C GLU A 139 6.97 11.99 2.73
N THR A 140 7.63 12.33 1.62
CA THR A 140 7.14 12.05 0.26
C THR A 140 7.10 10.55 0.00
N VAL A 141 8.11 9.79 0.45
CA VAL A 141 8.13 8.33 0.32
C VAL A 141 6.99 7.69 1.11
N VAL A 142 6.82 8.06 2.38
CA VAL A 142 5.70 7.56 3.19
C VAL A 142 4.38 7.90 2.51
N ASN A 143 4.17 9.14 2.07
CA ASN A 143 2.96 9.53 1.35
C ASN A 143 2.75 8.68 0.08
N SER A 144 3.78 8.43 -0.70
CA SER A 144 3.68 7.62 -1.93
C SER A 144 3.33 6.15 -1.64
N LEU A 145 3.83 5.59 -0.55
CA LEU A 145 3.49 4.23 -0.11
C LEU A 145 2.03 4.15 0.37
N LEU A 146 1.59 5.11 1.18
CA LEU A 146 0.20 5.16 1.66
C LEU A 146 -0.78 5.34 0.50
N LEU A 147 -0.45 6.18 -0.48
CA LEU A 147 -1.26 6.33 -1.70
C LEU A 147 -1.36 5.02 -2.49
N ALA A 148 -0.27 4.26 -2.59
CA ALA A 148 -0.30 2.95 -3.24
C ALA A 148 -1.16 1.93 -2.47
N MET A 149 -1.13 1.95 -1.14
CA MET A 149 -1.98 1.11 -0.29
C MET A 149 -3.46 1.47 -0.45
N LEU A 150 -3.78 2.77 -0.44
CA LEU A 150 -5.15 3.26 -0.68
C LEU A 150 -5.68 2.86 -2.06
N ASN A 151 -4.83 2.89 -3.09
CA ASN A 151 -5.21 2.44 -4.44
C ASN A 151 -5.56 0.94 -4.48
N ASN A 152 -5.07 0.14 -3.53
CA ASN A 152 -5.37 -1.29 -3.41
C ASN A 152 -6.54 -1.59 -2.44
N GLY A 153 -7.26 -0.57 -1.95
CA GLY A 153 -8.39 -0.75 -1.03
C GLY A 153 -8.00 -1.08 0.41
N MET A 154 -6.74 -0.82 0.79
CA MET A 154 -6.28 -1.00 2.16
C MET A 154 -6.70 0.16 3.07
N ILE A 155 -6.84 -0.13 4.37
CA ILE A 155 -7.08 0.86 5.41
C ILE A 155 -5.73 1.33 5.95
N VAL A 156 -5.32 2.55 5.63
CA VAL A 156 -4.02 3.09 6.07
C VAL A 156 -4.11 3.81 7.42
N VAL A 157 -3.08 3.63 8.25
CA VAL A 157 -2.95 4.23 9.60
C VAL A 157 -1.62 4.95 9.76
#